data_AF-A0A382YNK5-F1
#
_entry.id   AF-A0A382YNK5-F1
#
_cell.length_a   1.000
_cell.length_b   1.000
_cell.length_c   1.000
_cell.angle_alpha   90.00
_cell.angle_beta   90.00
_cell.angle_gamma   90.00
#
_symmetry.space_group_name_H-M   'P 1'
#
loop_
_entity.id
_entity.type
_entity.pdbx_description
1 polymer ?
#
loop_
_entity_poly.entity_id
_entity_poly.type
_entity_poly.pdbx_seq_one_letter_code
_entity_poly.pdbx_strand_id
1 'polypeptide(L)'
;MFQLLRRLVRHLGRRRQTQFLAILVAMLVSGVFEFASIGSVFPFIAALSDPDHAATYPIVRQAVELFNVGKPESLVLLLAVGFGTAVVVSGISRMLVLWLTLR
;
A
#
# COMPACT_ATOMS: atom_id res chain seq x y z
N MET A 1 23.99 4.56 21.79
CA MET A 1 22.63 4.86 21.26
C MET A 1 21.60 3.78 21.61
N PHE A 2 21.71 2.54 21.10
CA PHE A 2 20.68 1.50 21.27
C PHE A 2 20.38 1.07 22.72
N GLN A 3 21.33 1.20 23.64
CA GLN A 3 21.14 0.84 25.05
C GLN A 3 20.13 1.76 25.78
N LEU A 4 20.05 3.04 25.40
CA LEU A 4 19.10 4.00 25.98
C LEU A 4 17.67 3.70 25.52
N LEU A 5 17.49 3.41 24.22
CA LEU A 5 16.21 2.96 23.65
C LEU A 5 15.72 1.67 24.31
N ARG A 6 16.61 0.69 24.52
CA ARG A 6 16.26 -0.56 25.20
C ARG A 6 15.81 -0.34 26.64
N ARG A 7 16.45 0.60 27.37
CA ARG A 7 16.03 0.97 28.73
C ARG A 7 14.67 1.65 28.76
N LEU A 8 14.41 2.55 27.81
CA LEU A 8 13.13 3.25 27.69
C LEU A 8 11.98 2.27 27.44
N VAL A 9 12.17 1.35 26.48
CA VAL A 9 11.19 0.29 26.19
C VAL A 9 10.99 -0.57 27.43
N ARG A 10 12.05 -0.97 28.15
CA ARG A 10 11.95 -1.74 29.40
C ARG A 10 11.22 -1.01 30.55
N HIS A 11 11.19 0.32 30.52
CA HIS A 11 10.48 1.15 31.50
C HIS A 11 8.97 1.24 31.21
N LEU A 12 8.55 0.98 29.97
CA LEU A 12 7.14 0.79 29.63
C LEU A 12 6.70 -0.60 30.09
N GLY A 13 5.58 -0.68 30.80
CA GLY A 13 5.01 -1.96 31.23
C GLY A 13 4.77 -2.91 30.04
N ARG A 14 4.88 -4.23 30.24
CA ARG A 14 4.84 -5.26 29.18
C ARG A 14 3.67 -5.09 28.19
N ARG A 15 2.48 -4.71 28.67
CA ARG A 15 1.30 -4.44 27.80
C ARG A 15 1.51 -3.26 26.85
N ARG A 16 2.16 -2.18 27.31
CA ARG A 16 2.46 -0.99 26.51
C ARG A 16 3.56 -1.25 25.48
N GLN A 17 4.51 -2.13 25.77
CA GLN A 17 5.54 -2.54 24.81
C GLN A 17 4.94 -3.26 23.61
N THR A 18 4.01 -4.20 23.85
CA THR A 18 3.32 -4.91 22.78
C THR A 18 2.39 -4.00 21.98
N GLN A 19 1.70 -3.05 22.62
CA GLN A 19 0.89 -2.04 21.92
C GLN A 19 1.77 -1.17 21.02
N PHE A 20 2.88 -0.66 21.55
CA PHE A 20 3.83 0.14 20.77
C PHE A 20 4.37 -0.62 19.57
N LEU A 21 4.77 -1.89 19.75
CA LEU A 21 5.26 -2.72 18.64
C LEU A 21 4.16 -2.99 17.61
N ALA A 22 2.93 -3.29 18.05
CA ALA A 22 1.80 -3.52 17.16
C ALA A 22 1.47 -2.27 16.32
N ILE A 23 1.45 -1.08 16.93
CA ILE A 23 1.23 0.19 16.24
C ILE A 23 2.38 0.46 15.25
N LEU A 24 3.63 0.23 15.65
CA LEU A 24 4.78 0.44 14.79
C LEU A 24 4.74 -0.47 13.55
N VAL A 25 4.41 -1.75 13.73
CA VAL A 25 4.22 -2.68 12.61
C VAL A 25 3.04 -2.23 11.74
N ALA A 26 1.92 -1.84 12.34
CA ALA A 26 0.75 -1.35 11.59
C ALA A 26 1.07 -0.09 10.77
N MET A 27 1.87 0.85 11.33
CA MET A 27 2.35 2.04 10.62
C MET A 27 3.20 1.67 9.41
N LEU A 28 4.13 0.73 9.55
CA LEU A 28 4.98 0.28 8.44
C LEU A 28 4.13 -0.37 7.35
N VAL A 29 3.21 -1.25 7.71
CA VAL A 29 2.28 -1.88 6.76
C VAL A 29 1.41 -0.84 6.06
N SER A 30 0.89 0.14 6.79
CA SER A 30 0.11 1.24 6.21
C SER A 30 0.96 2.06 5.23
N GLY A 31 2.22 2.33 5.55
CA GLY A 31 3.13 3.02 4.64
C GLY A 31 3.41 2.25 3.35
N VAL A 32 3.51 0.92 3.42
CA VAL A 32 3.64 0.06 2.23
C VAL A 32 2.39 0.16 1.36
N PHE A 33 1.19 0.12 1.95
CA PHE A 33 -0.05 0.29 1.20
C PHE A 33 -0.21 1.69 0.60
N GLU A 34 0.18 2.74 1.33
CA GLU A 34 0.20 4.10 0.78
C GLU A 34 1.16 4.20 -0.41
N PHE A 35 2.36 3.65 -0.28
CA PHE A 35 3.33 3.62 -1.38
C PHE A 35 2.81 2.84 -2.59
N ALA A 36 2.20 1.67 -2.37
CA ALA A 36 1.59 0.87 -3.43
C ALA A 36 0.43 1.62 -4.11
N SER A 37 -0.41 2.30 -3.32
CA SER A 37 -1.50 3.13 -3.82
C SER A 37 -0.98 4.25 -4.72
N ILE A 38 0.03 5.01 -4.28
CA ILE A 38 0.66 6.06 -5.10
C ILE A 38 1.31 5.47 -6.35
N GLY A 39 2.03 4.34 -6.19
CA GLY A 39 2.68 3.64 -7.31
C GLY A 39 1.70 3.12 -8.36
N SER A 40 0.47 2.78 -7.96
CA SER A 40 -0.58 2.32 -8.88
C SER A 40 -1.27 3.45 -9.66
N VAL A 41 -1.15 4.71 -9.23
CA VAL A 41 -1.67 5.87 -9.99
C VAL A 41 -0.96 5.98 -11.34
N PHE A 42 0.37 5.84 -11.36
CA PHE A 42 1.17 6.02 -12.56
C PHE A 42 0.77 5.08 -13.72
N PRO A 43 0.73 3.74 -13.55
CA PRO A 43 0.29 2.84 -14.62
C PRO A 43 -1.16 3.06 -15.03
N PHE A 44 -2.04 3.45 -14.10
CA PHE A 44 -3.44 3.75 -14.41
C PHE A 44 -3.58 4.99 -15.31
N ILE A 45 -2.89 6.09 -14.97
CA ILE A 45 -2.89 7.31 -15.80
C ILE A 45 -2.22 7.06 -17.15
N ALA A 46 -1.14 6.28 -17.19
CA ALA A 46 -0.49 5.89 -18.43
C ALA A 46 -1.45 5.14 -19.35
N ALA A 47 -2.17 4.13 -18.82
CA ALA A 47 -3.14 3.35 -19.60
C ALA A 47 -4.37 4.16 -20.04
N LEU A 48 -4.80 5.15 -19.26
CA LEU A 48 -5.86 6.09 -19.65
C LEU A 48 -5.43 7.03 -20.78
N SER A 49 -4.14 7.40 -20.82
CA SER A 49 -3.62 8.37 -21.81
C SER A 49 -3.30 7.68 -23.14
N ASP A 50 -2.59 6.56 -23.08
CA ASP A 50 -2.23 5.76 -24.24
C ASP A 50 -2.09 4.28 -23.79
N PRO A 51 -3.11 3.44 -24.01
CA PRO A 51 -3.12 2.07 -23.54
C PRO A 51 -2.07 1.20 -24.26
N ASP A 52 -1.77 1.49 -25.52
CA ASP A 52 -0.79 0.74 -26.31
C ASP A 52 0.63 1.02 -25.77
N HIS A 53 0.92 2.30 -25.50
CA HIS A 53 2.21 2.66 -24.90
C HIS A 53 2.33 2.20 -23.45
N ALA A 54 1.24 2.19 -22.69
CA ALA A 54 1.20 1.71 -21.32
C ALA A 54 1.49 0.21 -21.19
N ALA A 55 1.04 -0.61 -22.16
CA ALA A 55 1.31 -2.05 -22.19
C ALA A 55 2.81 -2.38 -22.34
N THR A 56 3.63 -1.43 -22.79
CA THR A 56 5.09 -1.57 -22.87
C THR A 56 5.76 -1.57 -21.50
N TYR A 57 5.13 -0.98 -20.47
CA TYR A 57 5.69 -0.97 -19.12
C TYR A 57 5.71 -2.40 -18.54
N PRO A 58 6.85 -2.87 -17.98
CA PRO A 58 6.97 -4.22 -17.44
C PRO A 58 5.90 -4.55 -16.40
N ILE A 59 5.56 -3.58 -15.55
CA ILE A 59 4.58 -3.73 -14.47
C ILE A 59 3.15 -3.90 -15.02
N VAL A 60 2.82 -3.21 -16.12
CA VAL A 60 1.51 -3.29 -16.77
C VAL A 60 1.41 -4.60 -17.54
N ARG A 61 2.47 -4.99 -18.24
CA ARG A 61 2.56 -6.26 -18.97
C ARG A 61 2.38 -7.46 -18.04
N GLN A 62 3.01 -7.46 -16.86
CA GLN A 62 2.81 -8.52 -15.87
C GLN A 62 1.35 -8.60 -15.40
N ALA A 63 0.70 -7.46 -15.18
CA ALA A 63 -0.73 -7.45 -14.83
C ALA A 63 -1.59 -8.00 -15.99
N VAL A 64 -1.28 -7.63 -17.23
CA VAL A 64 -1.97 -8.13 -18.44
C VAL A 64 -1.85 -9.64 -18.56
N GLU A 65 -0.66 -10.20 -18.36
CA GLU A 65 -0.39 -11.64 -18.41
C GLU A 65 -1.08 -12.38 -17.26
N LEU A 66 -1.06 -11.83 -16.04
CA LEU A 66 -1.67 -12.44 -14.86
C LEU A 66 -3.20 -12.50 -14.96
N PHE A 67 -3.82 -11.46 -15.51
CA PHE A 67 -5.27 -11.35 -15.65
C PHE A 67 -5.78 -11.74 -17.07
N ASN A 68 -4.87 -12.18 -17.94
CA ASN A 68 -5.12 -12.64 -19.32
C ASN A 68 -5.99 -11.67 -20.16
N VAL A 69 -5.66 -10.38 -20.09
CA VAL A 69 -6.48 -9.30 -20.67
C VAL A 69 -5.99 -8.93 -22.07
N GLY A 70 -6.78 -9.22 -23.11
CA GLY A 70 -6.37 -8.97 -24.50
C GLY A 70 -6.80 -7.63 -25.12
N LYS A 71 -7.63 -6.82 -24.44
CA LYS A 71 -8.23 -5.60 -25.00
C LYS A 71 -7.81 -4.33 -24.27
N PRO A 72 -7.54 -3.21 -24.99
CA PRO A 72 -7.18 -1.93 -24.38
C PRO A 72 -8.18 -1.42 -23.35
N GLU A 73 -9.49 -1.52 -23.61
CA GLU A 73 -10.51 -1.02 -22.66
C GLU A 73 -10.52 -1.85 -21.37
N SER A 74 -10.24 -3.14 -21.49
CA SER A 74 -10.18 -4.06 -20.34
C SER A 74 -8.92 -3.84 -19.50
N LEU A 75 -7.82 -3.38 -20.10
CA LEU A 75 -6.61 -2.97 -19.39
C LEU A 75 -6.88 -1.78 -18.46
N VAL A 76 -7.56 -0.76 -18.99
CA VAL A 76 -7.93 0.43 -18.22
C VAL A 76 -8.84 0.06 -17.05
N LEU A 77 -9.84 -0.80 -17.28
CA LEU A 77 -10.73 -1.28 -16.21
C LEU A 77 -9.98 -2.07 -15.14
N LEU A 78 -9.08 -2.98 -15.54
CA LEU A 78 -8.26 -3.76 -14.60
C LEU A 78 -7.43 -2.83 -13.71
N LEU A 79 -6.74 -1.86 -14.31
CA LEU A 79 -5.91 -0.90 -13.59
C LEU A 79 -6.74 0.05 -12.74
N ALA A 80 -7.94 0.44 -13.17
CA ALA A 80 -8.87 1.25 -12.38
C ALA A 80 -9.31 0.52 -11.11
N VAL A 81 -9.69 -0.75 -11.24
CA VAL A 81 -10.08 -1.59 -10.10
C VAL A 81 -8.88 -1.84 -9.18
N GLY A 82 -7.71 -2.13 -9.75
CA GLY A 82 -6.47 -2.27 -8.97
C GLY A 82 -6.11 -1.01 -8.19
N PHE A 83 -6.18 0.15 -8.83
CA PHE A 83 -5.96 1.45 -8.18
C PHE A 83 -6.99 1.71 -7.07
N GLY A 84 -8.28 1.55 -7.37
CA GLY A 84 -9.35 1.79 -6.41
C GLY A 84 -9.24 0.88 -5.18
N THR A 85 -8.92 -0.40 -5.38
CA THR A 85 -8.69 -1.34 -4.27
C THR A 85 -7.46 -0.95 -3.44
N ALA A 86 -6.36 -0.55 -4.07
CA ALA A 86 -5.16 -0.08 -3.36
C ALA A 86 -5.43 1.16 -2.51
N VAL A 87 -6.17 2.15 -3.04
CA VAL A 87 -6.57 3.37 -2.31
C VAL A 87 -7.45 3.02 -1.12
N VAL A 88 -8.46 2.16 -1.31
CA VAL A 88 -9.37 1.75 -0.22
C VAL A 88 -8.60 1.03 0.88
N VAL A 89 -7.74 0.07 0.52
CA VAL A 89 -6.92 -0.67 1.50
C VAL A 89 -5.97 0.27 2.25
N SER A 90 -5.33 1.20 1.55
CA SER A 90 -4.48 2.23 2.15
C SER A 90 -5.26 3.14 3.11
N GLY A 91 -6.48 3.55 2.74
CA GLY A 91 -7.35 4.32 3.61
C GLY A 91 -7.75 3.57 4.89
N ILE A 92 -8.12 2.29 4.75
CA ILE A 92 -8.47 1.42 5.88
C ILE A 92 -7.26 1.23 6.80
N SER A 93 -6.07 0.96 6.26
CA SER A 93 -4.86 0.79 7.07
C SER A 93 -4.53 2.05 7.85
N ARG A 94 -4.71 3.23 7.24
CA ARG A 94 -4.50 4.52 7.89
C ARG A 94 -5.51 4.76 9.01
N MET A 95 -6.80 4.47 8.77
CA MET A 95 -7.83 4.55 9.81
C MET A 95 -7.55 3.60 10.97
N LEU A 96 -7.08 2.38 10.70
CA LEU A 96 -6.70 1.42 11.74
C LEU A 96 -5.53 1.93 12.59
N VAL A 97 -4.48 2.48 11.96
CA VAL A 97 -3.34 3.07 12.67
C VAL A 97 -3.79 4.25 13.54
N LEU A 98 -4.61 5.15 13.00
CA LEU A 98 -5.16 6.28 13.76
C LEU A 98 -5.94 5.79 14.97
N TRP A 99 -6.85 4.83 14.77
CA TRP A 99 -7.67 4.30 15.85
C TRP A 99 -6.85 3.61 16.94
N LEU A 100 -5.83 2.83 16.56
CA LEU A 100 -4.90 2.19 17.52
C LEU A 100 -4.02 3.20 18.25
N THR A 101 -3.79 4.38 17.68
CA THR A 101 -2.99 5.45 18.30
C THR A 101 -3.82 6.29 19.26
N LEU A 102 -5.10 6.49 18.95
CA LEU A 102 -6.07 7.26 19.75
C LEU A 102 -6.59 6.48 20.97
N ARG A 103 -6.35 5.17 21.04
CA ARG A 103 -6.85 4.26 22.08
C ARG A 103 -5.74 3.72 22.96
#